data_AF-A0A7C0WGI3-F1
#
_entry.id   AF-A0A7C0WGI3-F1
#
_cell.length_a   1.000
_cell.length_b   1.000
_cell.length_c   1.000
_cell.angle_alpha   90.00
_cell.angle_beta   90.00
_cell.angle_gamma   90.00
#
_symmetry.space_group_name_H-M   'P 1'
#
loop_
_entity.id
_entity.type
_entity.pdbx_description
1 polymer ?
#
loop_
_entity_poly.entity_id
_entity_poly.type
_entity_poly.pdbx_seq_one_letter_code
_entity_poly.pdbx_strand_id
1 'polypeptide(L)'
;MKLIATALLGLSVLAASRGDTAAKPLSSEACVKLVNEHTELAKGGIEEAMNQDPENAGAALNEEQLARIERFLFIEGQIRFRCPEVQLPGLGVPEPSKTQAAKLEKKKIKKPKGPAVPMPERKPKLPSKSPG
;
A
#
# COMPACT_ATOMS: atom_id res chain seq x y z
N MET A 1 -47.45 -30.93 9.83
CA MET A 1 -46.33 -30.12 10.37
C MET A 1 -45.17 -31.06 10.66
N LYS A 2 -44.08 -30.95 9.91
CA LYS A 2 -42.83 -31.70 10.14
C LYS A 2 -41.71 -30.68 10.15
N LEU A 3 -41.19 -30.41 11.35
CA LEU A 3 -40.02 -29.57 11.59
C LEU A 3 -38.79 -30.35 11.11
N ILE A 4 -38.19 -29.91 10.00
CA ILE A 4 -36.88 -30.39 9.60
C ILE A 4 -35.88 -29.29 9.97
N ALA A 5 -35.32 -29.45 11.16
CA ALA A 5 -34.17 -28.70 11.63
C ALA A 5 -32.94 -29.22 10.87
N THR A 6 -32.56 -28.53 9.80
CA THR A 6 -31.32 -28.82 9.05
C THR A 6 -30.21 -27.90 9.52
N ALA A 7 -29.26 -28.54 10.18
CA ALA A 7 -28.01 -28.07 10.75
C ALA A 7 -27.32 -26.89 10.03
N LEU A 8 -26.99 -25.87 10.83
CA LEU A 8 -25.89 -24.93 10.60
C LEU A 8 -24.57 -25.71 10.54
N LEU A 9 -24.04 -25.95 9.34
CA LEU A 9 -22.71 -26.50 9.14
C LEU A 9 -21.98 -25.74 8.03
N GLY A 10 -20.83 -25.17 8.39
CA GLY A 10 -19.81 -24.77 7.42
C GLY A 10 -19.48 -23.29 7.40
N LEU A 11 -18.95 -22.77 8.49
CA LEU A 11 -18.14 -21.55 8.48
C LEU A 11 -16.88 -21.85 7.64
N SER A 12 -16.94 -21.61 6.33
CA SER A 12 -15.81 -21.78 5.43
C SER A 12 -14.70 -20.81 5.84
N VAL A 13 -13.60 -21.40 6.31
CA VAL A 13 -12.34 -20.74 6.65
C VAL A 13 -11.86 -19.94 5.45
N LEU A 14 -11.92 -18.60 5.55
CA LEU A 14 -11.14 -17.72 4.68
C LEU A 14 -9.67 -18.01 4.94
N ALA A 15 -9.04 -18.77 4.07
CA ALA A 15 -7.59 -18.89 4.02
C ALA A 15 -7.02 -17.49 3.68
N ALA A 16 -6.62 -16.76 4.72
CA ALA A 16 -5.89 -15.52 4.58
C ALA A 16 -4.50 -15.81 3.98
N SER A 17 -4.40 -15.78 2.65
CA SER A 17 -3.11 -15.70 1.96
C SER A 17 -2.42 -14.42 2.40
N ARG A 18 -1.49 -14.53 3.35
CA ARG A 18 -0.54 -13.47 3.72
C ARG A 18 0.51 -13.34 2.61
N GLY A 19 0.09 -12.90 1.43
CA GLY A 19 1.03 -12.27 0.49
C GLY A 19 1.40 -10.90 1.04
N ASP A 20 2.64 -10.46 0.82
CA ASP A 20 2.96 -9.03 0.93
C ASP A 20 2.06 -8.28 -0.06
N THR A 21 0.94 -7.73 0.43
CA THR A 21 -0.04 -6.96 -0.35
C THR A 21 0.49 -5.56 -0.71
N ALA A 22 1.80 -5.43 -0.93
CA ALA A 22 2.40 -4.21 -1.44
C ALA A 22 2.26 -4.23 -2.96
N ALA A 23 1.51 -3.29 -3.51
CA ALA A 23 1.31 -3.19 -4.95
C ALA A 23 2.67 -3.03 -5.66
N LYS A 24 2.88 -3.78 -6.74
CA LYS A 24 4.12 -3.68 -7.52
C LYS A 24 4.28 -2.24 -8.04
N PRO A 25 5.43 -1.58 -7.78
CA PRO A 25 5.70 -0.23 -8.28
C PRO A 25 5.59 -0.16 -9.80
N LEU A 26 5.11 0.97 -10.31
CA LEU A 26 5.10 1.28 -11.73
C LEU A 26 6.45 1.90 -12.15
N SER A 27 6.71 1.95 -13.46
CA SER A 27 7.85 2.70 -13.99
C SER A 27 7.61 4.21 -13.85
N SER A 28 8.69 4.99 -13.80
CA SER A 28 8.62 6.45 -13.75
C SER A 28 7.82 7.01 -14.95
N GLU A 29 8.03 6.49 -16.16
CA GLU A 29 7.26 6.87 -17.34
C GLU A 29 5.75 6.61 -17.18
N ALA A 30 5.36 5.44 -16.64
CA ALA A 30 3.96 5.13 -16.40
C ALA A 30 3.35 6.06 -15.34
N CYS A 31 4.11 6.39 -14.28
CA CYS A 31 3.69 7.34 -13.27
C CYS A 31 3.49 8.74 -13.85
N VAL A 32 4.40 9.24 -14.70
CA VAL A 32 4.25 10.54 -15.35
C VAL A 32 2.98 10.60 -16.21
N LYS A 33 2.69 9.54 -16.99
CA LYS A 33 1.46 9.46 -17.79
C LYS A 33 0.21 9.54 -16.91
N LEU A 34 0.18 8.79 -15.82
CA LEU A 34 -0.93 8.80 -14.87
C LEU A 34 -1.11 10.16 -14.19
N VAL A 35 -0.03 10.82 -13.78
CA VAL A 35 -0.08 12.17 -13.19
C VAL A 35 -0.64 13.19 -14.17
N ASN A 36 -0.20 13.14 -15.44
CA ASN A 36 -0.72 14.03 -16.47
C ASN A 36 -2.21 13.80 -16.69
N GLU A 37 -2.64 12.55 -16.82
CA GLU A 37 -4.07 12.22 -16.99
C GLU A 37 -4.92 12.66 -15.80
N HIS A 38 -4.45 12.39 -14.57
CA HIS A 38 -5.09 12.88 -13.35
C HIS A 38 -5.25 14.41 -13.35
N THR A 39 -4.20 15.12 -13.76
CA THR A 39 -4.18 16.58 -13.82
C THR A 39 -5.16 17.12 -14.86
N GLU A 40 -5.25 16.49 -16.03
CA GLU A 40 -6.21 16.89 -17.07
C GLU A 40 -7.65 16.61 -16.67
N LEU A 41 -7.92 15.51 -15.95
CA LEU A 41 -9.24 15.22 -15.40
C LEU A 41 -9.63 16.24 -14.31
N ALA A 42 -8.70 16.59 -13.41
CA ALA A 42 -8.91 17.64 -12.40
C ALA A 42 -9.24 18.99 -13.05
N LYS A 43 -8.44 19.43 -14.03
CA LYS A 43 -8.71 20.66 -14.81
C LYS A 43 -10.05 20.61 -15.55
N GLY A 44 -10.52 19.42 -15.90
CA GLY A 44 -11.80 19.18 -16.53
C GLY A 44 -13.02 19.33 -15.60
N GLY A 45 -12.82 19.71 -14.34
CA GLY A 45 -13.89 19.95 -13.37
C GLY A 45 -14.42 18.69 -12.70
N ILE A 46 -13.64 17.59 -12.71
CA ILE A 46 -14.11 16.31 -12.16
C ILE A 46 -14.26 16.37 -10.64
N GLU A 47 -13.44 17.16 -9.96
CA GLU A 47 -13.49 17.32 -8.51
C GLU A 47 -14.78 18.06 -8.10
N GLU A 48 -15.19 19.08 -8.84
CA GLU A 48 -16.46 19.77 -8.64
C GLU A 48 -17.65 18.85 -8.90
N ALA A 49 -17.58 18.00 -9.94
CA ALA A 49 -18.60 17.00 -10.23
C ALA A 49 -18.74 15.98 -9.08
N MET A 50 -17.62 15.57 -8.47
CA MET A 50 -17.62 14.68 -7.30
C MET A 50 -18.17 15.33 -6.02
N ASN A 51 -18.03 16.65 -5.89
CA ASN A 51 -18.48 17.41 -4.71
C ASN A 51 -19.99 17.75 -4.74
N GLN A 52 -20.74 17.27 -5.73
CA GLN A 52 -22.19 17.43 -5.75
C GLN A 52 -22.85 16.66 -4.60
N ASP A 53 -23.95 17.21 -4.07
CA ASP A 53 -24.71 16.55 -3.01
C ASP A 53 -25.13 15.14 -3.43
N PRO A 54 -24.88 14.11 -2.60
CA PRO A 54 -25.15 12.71 -2.97
C PRO A 54 -26.63 12.44 -3.23
N GLU A 55 -27.54 13.24 -2.65
CA GLU A 55 -28.99 13.16 -2.93
C GLU A 55 -29.33 13.58 -4.37
N ASN A 56 -28.50 14.42 -5.01
CA ASN A 56 -28.70 14.93 -6.37
C ASN A 56 -27.72 14.35 -7.39
N ALA A 57 -26.60 13.75 -6.95
CA ALA A 57 -25.54 13.24 -7.82
C ALA A 57 -26.04 12.21 -8.85
N GLY A 58 -26.97 11.32 -8.45
CA GLY A 58 -27.53 10.30 -9.35
C GLY A 58 -28.43 10.87 -10.47
N ALA A 59 -28.94 12.10 -10.31
CA ALA A 59 -29.74 12.78 -11.33
C ALA A 59 -28.93 13.82 -12.12
N ALA A 60 -27.85 14.34 -11.55
CA ALA A 60 -27.03 15.39 -12.13
C ALA A 60 -25.84 14.87 -12.96
N LEU A 61 -25.29 13.70 -12.61
CA LEU A 61 -24.16 13.09 -13.31
C LEU A 61 -24.66 12.18 -14.43
N ASN A 62 -24.23 12.47 -15.66
CA ASN A 62 -24.44 11.55 -16.77
C ASN A 62 -23.40 10.40 -16.77
N GLU A 63 -23.62 9.38 -17.59
CA GLU A 63 -22.75 8.19 -17.66
C GLU A 63 -21.29 8.54 -18.00
N GLU A 64 -21.08 9.55 -18.85
CA GLU A 64 -19.73 10.01 -19.21
C GLU A 64 -19.02 10.63 -18.00
N GLN A 65 -19.72 11.48 -17.24
CA GLN A 65 -19.17 12.08 -16.03
C GLN A 65 -18.84 11.02 -14.98
N LEU A 66 -19.71 10.04 -14.77
CA LEU A 66 -19.45 8.91 -13.88
C LEU A 66 -18.21 8.12 -14.30
N ALA A 67 -18.08 7.78 -15.59
CA ALA A 67 -16.91 7.07 -16.11
C ALA A 67 -15.61 7.87 -15.90
N ARG A 68 -15.67 9.21 -16.03
CA ARG A 68 -14.52 10.09 -15.77
C ARG A 68 -14.18 10.17 -14.29
N ILE A 69 -15.18 10.17 -13.39
CA ILE A 69 -14.97 10.12 -11.93
C ILE A 69 -14.31 8.79 -11.54
N GLU A 70 -14.82 7.67 -12.03
CA GLU A 70 -14.24 6.35 -11.80
C GLU A 70 -12.78 6.29 -12.27
N ARG A 71 -12.51 6.84 -13.45
CA ARG A 71 -11.15 6.92 -14.00
C ARG A 71 -10.24 7.77 -13.13
N PHE A 72 -10.71 8.94 -12.68
CA PHE A 72 -9.97 9.84 -11.81
C PHE A 72 -9.56 9.14 -10.51
N LEU A 73 -10.53 8.55 -9.80
CA LEU A 73 -10.30 7.80 -8.56
C LEU A 73 -9.38 6.60 -8.75
N PHE A 74 -9.53 5.88 -9.86
CA PHE A 74 -8.65 4.76 -10.18
C PHE A 74 -7.20 5.21 -10.35
N ILE A 75 -6.96 6.27 -11.14
CA ILE A 75 -5.62 6.81 -11.38
C ILE A 75 -5.01 7.33 -10.08
N GLU A 76 -5.80 8.05 -9.27
CA GLU A 76 -5.37 8.55 -7.97
C GLU A 76 -4.83 7.41 -7.09
N GLY A 77 -5.55 6.29 -7.03
CA GLY A 77 -5.11 5.09 -6.33
C GLY A 77 -3.81 4.49 -6.90
N GLN A 78 -3.68 4.42 -8.24
CA GLN A 78 -2.45 3.93 -8.87
C GLN A 78 -1.25 4.81 -8.49
N ILE A 79 -1.41 6.13 -8.55
CA ILE A 79 -0.34 7.07 -8.19
C ILE A 79 0.02 6.89 -6.72
N ARG A 80 -0.96 6.92 -5.82
CA ARG A 80 -0.75 6.86 -4.37
C ARG A 80 -0.02 5.60 -3.90
N PHE A 81 -0.32 4.45 -4.50
CA PHE A 81 0.19 3.17 -4.00
C PHE A 81 1.30 2.56 -4.85
N ARG A 82 1.55 3.08 -6.06
CA ARG A 82 2.51 2.46 -7.00
C ARG A 82 3.53 3.42 -7.58
N CYS A 83 3.43 4.73 -7.31
CA CYS A 83 4.40 5.74 -7.74
C CYS A 83 5.19 6.27 -6.54
N PRO A 84 6.33 5.66 -6.18
CA PRO A 84 7.05 5.95 -4.93
C PRO A 84 7.67 7.35 -4.87
N GLU A 85 7.90 7.99 -6.01
CA GLU A 85 8.56 9.31 -6.12
C GLU A 85 7.55 10.45 -6.29
N VAL A 86 6.27 10.15 -6.41
CA VAL A 86 5.22 11.13 -6.74
C VAL A 86 4.31 11.34 -5.54
N GLN A 87 4.12 12.60 -5.16
CA GLN A 87 3.10 13.00 -4.20
C GLN A 87 2.13 13.95 -4.88
N LEU A 88 0.85 13.58 -4.89
CA LEU A 88 -0.21 14.48 -5.33
C LEU A 88 -0.55 15.46 -4.20
N PRO A 89 -0.83 16.74 -4.50
CA PRO A 89 -1.28 17.70 -3.49
C PRO A 89 -2.53 17.19 -2.76
N GLY A 90 -2.61 17.38 -1.44
CA GLY A 90 -3.76 16.95 -0.63
C GLY A 90 -3.80 15.46 -0.29
N LEU A 91 -3.08 14.61 -1.02
CA LEU A 91 -2.98 13.18 -0.78
C LEU A 91 -1.73 12.88 0.04
N GLY A 92 -1.81 13.18 1.34
CA GLY A 92 -0.74 12.85 2.28
C GLY A 92 -0.33 11.37 2.19
N VAL A 93 0.97 11.11 2.28
CA VAL A 93 1.48 9.77 2.56
C VAL A 93 0.83 9.32 3.88
N PRO A 94 0.18 8.16 3.94
CA PRO A 94 -0.30 7.64 5.21
C PRO A 94 0.88 7.55 6.16
N GLU A 95 0.89 8.38 7.20
CA GLU A 95 1.91 8.29 8.25
C GLU A 95 1.88 6.84 8.75
N PRO A 96 3.01 6.10 8.71
CA PRO A 96 3.01 4.74 9.19
C PRO A 96 2.57 4.78 10.64
N SER A 97 1.39 4.24 10.94
CA SER A 97 0.89 4.09 12.31
C SER A 97 2.05 3.56 13.16
N LYS A 98 2.27 4.12 14.36
CA LYS A 98 3.42 3.82 15.25
C LYS A 98 3.66 2.31 15.43
N THR A 99 2.62 1.48 15.26
CA THR A 99 2.68 0.02 15.23
C THR A 99 3.46 -0.57 14.04
N GLN A 100 3.40 0.04 12.85
CA GLN A 100 4.13 -0.37 11.64
C GLN A 100 5.60 0.07 11.66
N ALA A 101 5.88 1.29 12.14
CA ALA A 101 7.24 1.78 12.36
C ALA A 101 8.00 0.89 13.38
N ALA A 102 7.33 0.49 14.47
CA ALA A 102 7.89 -0.44 15.45
C ALA A 102 8.17 -1.85 14.88
N LYS A 103 7.50 -2.27 13.79
CA LYS A 103 7.72 -3.58 13.15
C LYS A 103 8.90 -3.55 12.17
N LEU A 104 9.15 -2.40 11.52
CA LEU A 104 10.34 -2.19 10.68
C LEU A 104 11.61 -2.02 11.53
N GLU A 105 11.55 -1.28 12.63
CA GLU A 105 12.71 -1.10 13.53
C GLU A 105 13.03 -2.38 14.34
N LYS A 106 12.05 -3.27 14.56
CA LYS A 106 12.26 -4.55 15.24
C LYS A 106 12.78 -5.67 14.33
N LYS A 107 13.00 -5.44 13.03
CA LYS A 107 13.74 -6.38 12.18
C LYS A 107 15.26 -6.19 12.29
N LYS A 108 15.76 -5.88 13.51
CA LYS A 108 17.10 -6.35 13.91
C LYS A 108 17.06 -7.87 13.92
N ILE A 109 17.90 -8.45 13.08
CA ILE A 109 18.23 -9.87 12.96
C ILE A 109 18.25 -10.53 14.35
N LYS A 110 17.21 -11.31 14.68
CA LYS A 110 17.29 -12.26 15.78
C LYS A 110 18.06 -13.48 15.26
N LYS A 111 19.32 -13.64 15.68
CA LYS A 111 19.99 -14.94 15.64
C LYS A 111 19.09 -15.95 16.38
N PRO A 112 18.82 -17.13 15.82
CA PRO A 112 18.12 -18.18 16.56
C PRO A 112 19.02 -18.67 17.69
N LYS A 113 18.52 -18.65 18.93
CA LYS A 113 19.18 -19.22 20.09
C LYS A 113 18.87 -20.73 20.13
N GLY A 114 19.47 -21.48 19.22
CA GLY A 114 19.67 -22.92 19.38
C GLY A 114 20.82 -23.19 20.37
N PRO A 115 21.00 -24.44 20.85
CA PRO A 115 22.04 -24.77 21.83
C PRO A 115 23.44 -24.38 21.33
N ALA A 116 24.23 -23.80 22.23
CA ALA A 116 25.52 -23.19 21.95
C ALA A 116 26.56 -24.23 21.52
N VAL A 117 27.01 -24.13 20.27
CA VAL A 117 28.24 -24.80 19.81
C VAL A 117 29.40 -23.82 20.04
N PRO A 118 30.48 -24.18 20.77
CA PRO A 118 31.60 -23.28 21.01
C PRO A 118 32.33 -22.96 19.72
N MET A 119 32.63 -21.68 19.50
CA MET A 119 33.39 -21.22 18.33
C MET A 119 34.89 -21.29 18.64
N PRO A 120 35.75 -21.81 17.75
CA PRO A 120 37.20 -21.85 17.99
C PRO A 120 37.78 -20.44 18.04
N GLU A 121 38.54 -20.13 19.09
CA GLU A 121 39.21 -18.83 19.23
C GLU A 121 40.30 -18.65 18.16
N ARG A 122 40.19 -17.61 17.34
CA ARG A 122 41.34 -17.05 16.62
C ARG A 122 41.61 -15.65 17.16
N LYS A 123 42.74 -15.50 17.85
CA LYS A 123 43.21 -14.19 18.32
C LYS A 123 43.59 -13.30 17.12
N PRO A 124 43.08 -12.06 17.02
CA PRO A 124 43.56 -11.09 16.03
C PRO A 124 44.92 -10.53 16.45
N LYS A 125 45.93 -10.58 15.57
CA LYS A 125 47.12 -9.71 15.67
C LYS A 125 46.80 -8.38 15.00
N LEU A 126 46.74 -7.30 15.78
CA LEU A 126 46.70 -5.92 15.26
C LEU A 126 48.06 -5.57 14.64
N PRO A 127 48.11 -4.87 13.48
CA PRO A 127 49.34 -4.25 13.01
C PRO A 127 49.64 -2.97 13.81
N SER A 128 50.81 -2.94 14.43
CA SER A 128 51.37 -1.79 15.12
C SER A 128 51.81 -0.72 14.10
N LYS A 129 51.48 0.53 14.42
CA LYS A 129 51.98 1.80 13.87
C LYS A 129 53.48 1.75 13.48
N SER A 130 53.83 2.24 12.30
CA SER A 130 55.24 2.50 11.91
C SER A 130 55.60 3.97 12.18
N PRO A 131 56.74 4.28 12.83
CA PRO A 131 57.41 5.57 12.70
C PRO A 131 58.56 5.48 11.69
N GLY A 132 58.74 6.53 10.90
CA GLY A 132 59.91 6.81 10.07
C GLY A 132 60.08 8.31 10.00
#